data_AF-A0AAU9D3H0-F1
#
_entry.id   AF-A0AAU9D3H0-F1
#
_cell.length_a   1.000
_cell.length_b   1.000
_cell.length_c   1.000
_cell.angle_alpha   90.00
_cell.angle_beta   90.00
_cell.angle_gamma   90.00
#
_symmetry.space_group_name_H-M   'P 1'
#
loop_
_entity.id
_entity.type
_entity.pdbx_description
1 polymer ?
#
loop_
_entity_poly.entity_id
_entity_poly.type
_entity_poly.pdbx_seq_one_letter_code
_entity_poly.pdbx_strand_id
1 'polypeptide(L)'
;MNRTITLNRNLINFGLPLGLLAVLIFLMKSSFIEGNDTLSLAVTADLLLTVPLVYFLLIRKTRIPKTTVVPMMVLGLLIGSYFLPKESQTYLELFKSWALPVIEISVLTFVIIKVRKTIITYKKLKGATPDFYDTLKNVCSEIVPAKSVALLVATEVAVIYYGFIDWKRKEIGSNEFTYHKDSGTPALLGGFIMVIGVEAIAVHFLLAKWSLALAWVLTALSLYTAIQVLGFARSLSKRPISIGTGALLLRYGIMNETRISYSDIETVELSKKELEKDELTRTLSPLGENESHNVIIRLKRENTLTGIYGFRKEYKVLGLHVDKPGDFQEKLENVIRQSV
;
A
#
# COMPACT_ATOMS: atom_id res chain seq x y z
N MET A 1 27.35 -43.08 -22.66
CA MET A 1 26.07 -42.85 -21.97
C MET A 1 26.12 -41.46 -21.34
N ASN A 2 25.83 -40.41 -22.10
CA ASN A 2 25.89 -39.03 -21.60
C ASN A 2 24.65 -38.73 -20.77
N ARG A 3 24.75 -38.86 -19.45
CA ARG A 3 23.76 -38.28 -18.53
C ARG A 3 23.90 -36.76 -18.62
N THR A 4 23.01 -36.13 -19.39
CA THR A 4 22.78 -34.69 -19.30
C THR A 4 22.27 -34.39 -17.90
N ILE A 5 23.12 -33.82 -17.05
CA ILE A 5 22.75 -33.33 -15.73
C ILE A 5 21.76 -32.19 -15.96
N THR A 6 20.47 -32.44 -15.76
CA THR A 6 19.44 -31.42 -15.81
C THR A 6 19.54 -30.58 -14.54
N LEU A 7 20.48 -29.62 -14.51
CA LEU A 7 20.57 -28.68 -13.40
C LEU A 7 19.26 -27.91 -13.29
N ASN A 8 18.66 -27.94 -12.09
CA ASN A 8 17.49 -27.13 -11.80
C ASN A 8 17.85 -25.65 -11.96
N ARG A 9 17.26 -24.99 -12.94
CA ARG A 9 17.56 -23.59 -13.27
C ARG A 9 17.29 -22.65 -12.09
N ASN A 10 16.32 -22.98 -11.23
CA ASN A 10 16.09 -22.20 -10.01
C ASN A 10 17.23 -22.36 -9.00
N LEU A 11 17.83 -23.55 -8.90
CA LEU A 11 18.99 -23.78 -8.04
C LEU A 11 20.19 -22.93 -8.50
N ILE A 12 20.39 -22.75 -9.80
CA ILE A 12 21.43 -21.84 -10.32
C ILE A 12 21.07 -20.39 -10.04
N ASN A 13 19.82 -19.99 -10.35
CA ASN A 13 19.38 -18.59 -10.23
C ASN A 13 19.51 -18.05 -8.80
N PHE A 14 19.29 -18.89 -7.79
CA PHE A 14 19.39 -18.48 -6.37
C PHE A 14 20.69 -18.95 -5.72
N GLY A 15 21.19 -20.14 -6.07
CA GLY A 15 22.40 -20.70 -5.46
C GLY A 15 23.66 -19.92 -5.80
N LEU A 16 23.79 -19.41 -7.03
CA LEU A 16 24.97 -18.64 -7.42
C LEU A 16 25.05 -17.28 -6.67
N PRO A 17 23.99 -16.43 -6.64
CA PRO A 17 24.02 -15.22 -5.82
C PRO A 17 24.23 -15.49 -4.33
N LEU A 18 23.59 -16.51 -3.77
CA LEU A 18 23.77 -16.88 -2.36
C LEU A 18 25.20 -17.34 -2.06
N GLY A 19 25.81 -18.10 -2.97
CA GLY A 19 27.21 -18.50 -2.88
C GLY A 19 28.15 -17.30 -2.92
N LEU A 20 27.91 -16.33 -3.81
CA LEU A 20 28.67 -15.08 -3.85
C LEU A 20 28.53 -14.30 -2.54
N LEU A 21 27.32 -14.16 -2.00
CA LEU A 21 27.10 -13.51 -0.70
C LEU A 21 27.84 -14.23 0.44
N ALA A 22 27.86 -15.57 0.44
CA ALA A 22 28.58 -16.34 1.46
C ALA A 22 30.09 -16.10 1.39
N VAL A 23 30.67 -16.03 0.18
CA VAL A 23 32.08 -15.69 -0.01
C VAL A 23 32.37 -14.27 0.48
N LEU A 24 31.51 -13.31 0.16
CA LEU A 24 31.65 -11.93 0.65
C LEU A 24 31.59 -11.86 2.17
N ILE A 25 30.69 -12.61 2.82
CA ILE A 25 30.62 -12.69 4.29
C ILE A 25 31.92 -13.24 4.88
N PHE A 26 32.51 -14.26 4.26
CA PHE A 26 33.79 -14.80 4.71
C PHE A 26 34.92 -13.77 4.58
N LEU A 27 34.98 -13.04 3.45
CA LEU A 27 35.93 -11.94 3.26
C LEU A 27 35.74 -10.83 4.30
N MET A 28 34.49 -10.45 4.60
CA MET A 28 34.17 -9.42 5.59
C MET A 28 34.62 -9.77 7.01
N LYS A 29 34.70 -11.05 7.35
CA LYS A 29 35.19 -11.53 8.64
C LYS A 29 36.71 -11.74 8.69
N SER A 30 37.39 -11.60 7.57
CA SER A 30 38.84 -11.79 7.49
C SER A 30 39.60 -10.53 7.86
N SER A 31 40.83 -10.68 8.34
CA SER A 31 41.73 -9.56 8.64
C SER A 31 42.17 -8.77 7.40
N PHE A 32 41.87 -9.22 6.19
CA PHE A 32 42.26 -8.55 4.95
C PHE A 32 41.50 -7.24 4.70
N ILE A 33 40.32 -7.05 5.33
CA ILE A 33 39.50 -5.84 5.17
C ILE A 33 39.98 -4.70 6.07
N GLU A 34 40.54 -5.01 7.24
CA GLU A 34 40.97 -3.99 8.20
C GLU A 34 42.06 -3.10 7.59
N GLY A 35 41.77 -1.80 7.49
CA GLY A 35 42.67 -0.80 6.91
C GLY A 35 42.81 -0.84 5.38
N ASN A 36 42.09 -1.70 4.65
CA ASN A 36 42.14 -1.77 3.18
C ASN A 36 40.90 -1.17 2.53
N ASP A 37 40.96 0.14 2.29
CA ASP A 37 39.85 0.91 1.71
C ASP A 37 39.43 0.43 0.31
N THR A 38 40.40 0.04 -0.52
CA THR A 38 40.13 -0.47 -1.87
C THR A 38 39.36 -1.79 -1.82
N LEU A 39 39.71 -2.68 -0.89
CA LEU A 39 38.99 -3.95 -0.71
C LEU A 39 37.60 -3.71 -0.14
N SER A 40 37.43 -2.75 0.78
CA SER A 40 36.11 -2.35 1.29
C SER A 40 35.20 -1.83 0.16
N LEU A 41 35.73 -0.96 -0.71
CA LEU A 41 35.00 -0.48 -1.89
C LEU A 41 34.55 -1.65 -2.77
N ALA A 42 35.46 -2.58 -3.07
CA ALA A 42 35.17 -3.73 -3.92
C ALA A 42 34.08 -4.62 -3.31
N VAL A 43 34.19 -4.95 -2.02
CA VAL A 43 33.17 -5.76 -1.32
C VAL A 43 31.83 -5.03 -1.28
N THR A 44 31.81 -3.73 -1.04
CA THR A 44 30.59 -2.92 -1.05
C THR A 44 29.96 -2.90 -2.45
N ALA A 45 30.76 -2.69 -3.50
CA ALA A 45 30.30 -2.73 -4.88
C ALA A 45 29.75 -4.10 -5.24
N ASP A 46 30.37 -5.18 -4.77
CA ASP A 46 29.89 -6.53 -5.02
C ASP A 46 28.56 -6.82 -4.33
N LEU A 47 28.41 -6.41 -3.07
CA LEU A 47 27.15 -6.56 -2.32
C LEU A 47 25.99 -5.80 -2.97
N LEU A 48 26.24 -4.56 -3.41
CA LEU A 48 25.17 -3.64 -3.83
C LEU A 48 24.91 -3.63 -5.34
N LEU A 49 25.91 -3.97 -6.16
CA LEU A 49 25.83 -3.86 -7.61
C LEU A 49 26.11 -5.20 -8.29
N THR A 50 27.26 -5.83 -8.04
CA THR A 50 27.68 -7.03 -8.78
C THR A 50 26.75 -8.21 -8.51
N VAL A 51 26.46 -8.54 -7.26
CA VAL A 51 25.57 -9.66 -6.92
C VAL A 51 24.15 -9.42 -7.44
N PRO A 52 23.51 -8.25 -7.24
CA PRO A 52 22.23 -7.93 -7.87
C PRO A 52 22.26 -8.00 -9.40
N LEU A 53 23.34 -7.56 -10.05
CA LEU A 53 23.51 -7.64 -11.51
C LEU A 53 23.67 -9.08 -12.00
N VAL A 54 24.46 -9.90 -11.32
CA VAL A 54 24.58 -11.34 -11.60
C VAL A 54 23.21 -12.01 -11.48
N TYR A 55 22.50 -11.74 -10.38
CA TYR A 55 21.15 -12.25 -10.19
C TYR A 55 20.21 -11.80 -11.33
N PHE A 56 20.23 -10.52 -11.70
CA PHE A 56 19.47 -10.00 -12.84
C PHE A 56 19.76 -10.77 -14.14
N LEU A 57 21.04 -11.01 -14.45
CA LEU A 57 21.47 -11.70 -15.65
C LEU A 57 21.02 -13.17 -15.68
N LEU A 58 20.95 -13.83 -14.51
CA LEU A 58 20.44 -15.19 -14.39
C LEU A 58 18.92 -15.26 -14.63
N ILE A 59 18.17 -14.32 -14.03
CA ILE A 59 16.70 -14.33 -14.12
C ILE A 59 16.16 -13.73 -15.42
N ARG A 60 16.97 -13.03 -16.24
CA ARG A 60 16.52 -12.24 -17.42
C ARG A 60 15.70 -13.03 -18.47
N LYS A 61 15.87 -14.35 -18.54
CA LYS A 61 15.15 -15.26 -19.46
C LYS A 61 14.25 -16.25 -18.69
N THR A 62 13.71 -15.82 -17.55
CA THR A 62 12.86 -16.64 -16.68
C THR A 62 11.52 -15.93 -16.42
N ARG A 63 10.58 -16.61 -15.74
CA ARG A 63 9.32 -16.01 -15.29
C ARG A 63 9.49 -15.18 -14.00
N ILE A 64 10.68 -15.16 -13.41
CA ILE A 64 10.95 -14.42 -12.18
C ILE A 64 10.93 -12.91 -12.51
N PRO A 65 10.18 -12.09 -11.77
CA PRO A 65 10.14 -10.65 -12.01
C PRO A 65 11.53 -10.03 -11.86
N LYS A 66 11.97 -9.26 -12.87
CA LYS A 66 13.27 -8.54 -12.86
C LYS A 66 13.41 -7.57 -11.69
N THR A 67 12.29 -7.13 -11.14
CA THR A 67 12.21 -6.23 -9.99
C THR A 67 12.62 -6.91 -8.67
N THR A 68 12.72 -8.24 -8.62
CA THR A 68 13.27 -8.98 -7.47
C THR A 68 14.76 -8.71 -7.22
N VAL A 69 15.44 -8.04 -8.16
CA VAL A 69 16.82 -7.53 -7.99
C VAL A 69 16.92 -6.51 -6.85
N VAL A 70 15.86 -5.72 -6.61
CA VAL A 70 15.85 -4.72 -5.53
C VAL A 70 15.91 -5.40 -4.15
N PRO A 71 15.07 -6.40 -3.81
CA PRO A 71 15.25 -7.20 -2.60
C PRO A 71 16.65 -7.83 -2.45
N MET A 72 17.27 -8.28 -3.54
CA MET A 72 18.63 -8.83 -3.50
C MET A 72 19.66 -7.76 -3.12
N MET A 73 19.53 -6.55 -3.67
CA MET A 73 20.38 -5.40 -3.31
C MET A 73 20.17 -5.00 -1.84
N VAL A 74 18.92 -4.97 -1.36
CA VAL A 74 18.60 -4.71 0.06
C VAL A 74 19.20 -5.77 0.96
N LEU A 75 19.15 -7.04 0.57
CA LEU A 75 19.82 -8.12 1.31
C LEU A 75 21.33 -7.90 1.37
N GLY A 76 21.97 -7.54 0.25
CA GLY A 76 23.40 -7.17 0.22
C GLY A 76 23.73 -6.01 1.15
N LEU A 77 22.89 -4.97 1.17
CA LEU A 77 23.01 -3.81 2.07
C LEU A 77 22.92 -4.22 3.55
N LEU A 78 21.98 -5.09 3.91
CA LEU A 78 21.81 -5.60 5.28
C LEU A 78 23.00 -6.45 5.71
N ILE A 79 23.44 -7.36 4.84
CA ILE A 79 24.62 -8.19 5.08
C ILE A 79 25.86 -7.32 5.29
N GLY A 80 26.11 -6.36 4.40
CA GLY A 80 27.22 -5.42 4.55
C GLY A 80 27.13 -4.62 5.84
N SER A 81 25.95 -4.15 6.21
CA SER A 81 25.76 -3.35 7.43
C SER A 81 26.04 -4.13 8.71
N TYR A 82 25.78 -5.44 8.69
CA TYR A 82 25.94 -6.31 9.85
C TYR A 82 27.34 -6.92 9.96
N PHE A 83 27.92 -7.37 8.83
CA PHE A 83 29.17 -8.11 8.83
C PHE A 83 30.42 -7.27 8.56
N LEU A 84 30.31 -6.14 7.86
CA LEU A 84 31.48 -5.30 7.57
C LEU A 84 31.90 -4.51 8.83
N PRO A 85 33.19 -4.49 9.20
CA PRO A 85 33.67 -3.69 10.32
C PRO A 85 33.27 -2.21 10.17
N LYS A 86 32.89 -1.55 11.26
CA LYS A 86 32.38 -0.16 11.22
C LYS A 86 33.33 0.81 10.53
N GLU A 87 34.63 0.66 10.78
CA GLU A 87 35.70 1.47 10.18
C GLU A 87 35.78 1.32 8.65
N SER A 88 35.31 0.20 8.12
CA SER A 88 35.30 -0.10 6.69
C SER A 88 33.95 0.21 6.03
N GLN A 89 32.94 0.73 6.74
CA GLN A 89 31.61 0.95 6.16
C GLN A 89 31.47 2.23 5.33
N THR A 90 32.54 3.00 5.08
CA THR A 90 32.48 4.31 4.40
C THR A 90 31.65 4.29 3.11
N TYR A 91 31.91 3.35 2.19
CA TYR A 91 31.16 3.26 0.92
C TYR A 91 29.72 2.80 1.10
N LEU A 92 29.46 1.96 2.10
CA LEU A 92 28.12 1.51 2.45
C LEU A 92 27.30 2.69 3.00
N GLU A 93 27.92 3.55 3.82
CA GLU A 93 27.31 4.77 4.35
C GLU A 93 27.10 5.83 3.27
N LEU A 94 28.03 5.98 2.32
CA LEU A 94 27.85 6.83 1.14
C LEU A 94 26.66 6.35 0.29
N PHE A 95 26.53 5.04 0.08
CA PHE A 95 25.38 4.48 -0.63
C PHE A 95 24.06 4.76 0.12
N LYS A 96 24.01 4.52 1.43
CA LYS A 96 22.83 4.81 2.28
C LYS A 96 22.46 6.30 2.26
N SER A 97 23.46 7.17 2.29
CA SER A 97 23.26 8.62 2.40
C SER A 97 22.90 9.28 1.07
N TRP A 98 23.42 8.78 -0.06
CA TRP A 98 23.27 9.44 -1.36
C TRP A 98 22.55 8.57 -2.39
N ALA A 99 23.06 7.36 -2.65
CA ALA A 99 22.52 6.52 -3.73
C ALA A 99 21.09 6.05 -3.42
N LEU A 100 20.83 5.63 -2.18
CA LEU A 100 19.53 5.10 -1.76
C LEU A 100 18.43 6.18 -1.84
N PRO A 101 18.61 7.41 -1.30
CA PRO A 101 17.63 8.49 -1.49
C PRO A 101 17.42 8.87 -2.96
N VAL A 102 18.47 8.88 -3.79
CA VAL A 102 18.33 9.16 -5.24
C VAL A 102 17.49 8.09 -5.92
N ILE A 103 17.68 6.80 -5.58
CA ILE A 103 16.88 5.69 -6.10
C ILE A 103 15.42 5.86 -5.67
N GLU A 104 15.16 6.13 -4.39
CA GLU A 104 13.81 6.33 -3.86
C GLU A 104 13.08 7.49 -4.55
N ILE A 105 13.73 8.65 -4.66
CA ILE A 105 13.18 9.84 -5.35
C ILE A 105 12.93 9.53 -6.83
N SER A 106 13.81 8.78 -7.49
CA SER A 106 13.66 8.40 -8.90
C SER A 106 12.44 7.49 -9.10
N VAL A 107 12.26 6.48 -8.23
CA VAL A 107 11.09 5.59 -8.26
C VAL A 107 9.81 6.37 -8.00
N LEU A 108 9.79 7.24 -6.98
CA LEU A 108 8.63 8.07 -6.66
C LEU A 108 8.27 8.99 -7.82
N THR A 109 9.27 9.65 -8.43
CA THR A 109 9.10 10.51 -9.60
C THR A 109 8.53 9.73 -10.78
N PHE A 110 9.06 8.54 -11.05
CA PHE A 110 8.56 7.65 -12.10
C PHE A 110 7.09 7.24 -11.87
N VAL A 111 6.72 6.87 -10.64
CA VAL A 111 5.33 6.56 -10.26
C VAL A 111 4.43 7.76 -10.54
N ILE A 112 4.80 8.97 -10.08
CA ILE A 112 4.02 10.20 -10.29
C ILE A 112 3.82 10.48 -11.77
N ILE A 113 4.88 10.41 -12.58
CA ILE A 113 4.80 10.63 -14.04
C ILE A 113 3.86 9.60 -14.69
N LYS A 114 4.00 8.32 -14.34
CA LYS A 114 3.22 7.24 -14.94
C LYS A 114 1.75 7.29 -14.54
N VAL A 115 1.43 7.62 -13.29
CA VAL A 115 0.04 7.86 -12.84
C VAL A 115 -0.55 9.04 -13.60
N ARG A 116 0.14 10.19 -13.65
CA ARG A 116 -0.34 11.37 -14.40
C ARG A 116 -0.59 11.04 -15.87
N LYS A 117 0.37 10.38 -16.53
CA LYS A 117 0.24 9.97 -17.93
C LYS A 117 -0.96 9.05 -18.13
N THR A 118 -1.16 8.07 -17.24
CA THR A 118 -2.30 7.13 -17.29
C THR A 118 -3.63 7.85 -17.15
N ILE A 119 -3.75 8.77 -16.20
CA ILE A 119 -4.96 9.59 -16.01
C ILE A 119 -5.26 10.43 -17.25
N ILE A 120 -4.26 11.10 -17.81
CA ILE A 120 -4.41 11.93 -19.02
C ILE A 120 -4.83 11.08 -20.22
N THR A 121 -4.17 9.93 -20.44
CA THR A 121 -4.50 9.01 -21.54
C THR A 121 -5.92 8.46 -21.38
N TYR A 122 -6.30 8.04 -20.18
CA TYR A 122 -7.65 7.52 -19.93
C TYR A 122 -8.72 8.59 -20.18
N LYS A 123 -8.49 9.82 -19.70
CA LYS A 123 -9.38 10.96 -19.95
C LYS A 123 -9.54 11.23 -21.46
N LYS A 124 -8.46 11.14 -22.23
CA LYS A 124 -8.48 11.32 -23.69
C LYS A 124 -9.27 10.21 -24.42
N LEU A 125 -9.15 8.95 -23.97
CA LEU A 125 -9.75 7.80 -24.65
C LEU A 125 -11.19 7.49 -24.24
N LYS A 126 -11.53 7.69 -22.96
CA LYS A 126 -12.81 7.26 -22.38
C LYS A 126 -13.70 8.43 -21.96
N GLY A 127 -13.23 9.68 -22.08
CA GLY A 127 -13.99 10.89 -21.71
C GLY A 127 -14.25 11.06 -20.21
N ALA A 128 -13.86 10.09 -19.38
CA ALA A 128 -14.03 10.11 -17.93
C ALA A 128 -12.67 10.12 -17.22
N THR A 129 -12.62 10.68 -16.02
CA THR A 129 -11.41 10.62 -15.18
C THR A 129 -11.45 9.32 -14.37
N PRO A 130 -10.43 8.45 -14.44
CA PRO A 130 -10.40 7.23 -13.64
C PRO A 130 -10.17 7.58 -12.16
N ASP A 131 -10.54 6.66 -11.26
CA ASP A 131 -10.22 6.81 -9.84
C ASP A 131 -8.69 6.84 -9.64
N PHE A 132 -8.21 7.86 -8.92
CA PHE A 132 -6.79 8.07 -8.70
C PHE A 132 -6.15 6.89 -7.97
N TYR A 133 -6.78 6.42 -6.89
CA TYR A 133 -6.22 5.34 -6.06
C TYR A 133 -6.19 4.01 -6.81
N ASP A 134 -7.22 3.70 -7.60
CA ASP A 134 -7.20 2.53 -8.50
C ASP A 134 -6.05 2.61 -9.51
N THR A 135 -5.86 3.78 -10.13
CA THR A 135 -4.77 4.01 -11.08
C THR A 135 -3.41 3.85 -10.41
N LEU A 136 -3.25 4.40 -9.20
CA LEU A 136 -2.03 4.31 -8.41
C LEU A 136 -1.70 2.87 -8.02
N LYS A 137 -2.66 2.09 -7.51
CA LYS A 137 -2.47 0.66 -7.20
C LYS A 137 -2.01 -0.14 -8.43
N ASN A 138 -2.61 0.13 -9.60
CA ASN A 138 -2.23 -0.54 -10.84
C ASN A 138 -0.80 -0.18 -11.26
N VAL A 139 -0.45 1.10 -11.25
CA VAL A 139 0.91 1.56 -11.57
C VAL A 139 1.95 1.01 -10.60
N CYS A 140 1.67 1.03 -9.29
CA CYS A 140 2.55 0.47 -8.27
C CYS A 140 2.71 -1.05 -8.46
N SER A 141 1.66 -1.77 -8.83
CA SER A 141 1.71 -3.23 -9.08
C SER A 141 2.53 -3.61 -10.32
N GLU A 142 2.70 -2.69 -11.27
CA GLU A 142 3.59 -2.88 -12.43
C GLU A 142 5.06 -2.63 -12.09
N ILE A 143 5.34 -1.86 -11.02
CA ILE A 143 6.70 -1.44 -10.63
C ILE A 143 7.24 -2.33 -9.51
N VAL A 144 6.41 -2.61 -8.51
CA VAL A 144 6.78 -3.34 -7.30
C VAL A 144 6.32 -4.80 -7.45
N PRO A 145 7.22 -5.79 -7.36
CA PRO A 145 6.90 -7.20 -7.65
C PRO A 145 5.93 -7.80 -6.64
N ALA A 146 6.10 -7.47 -5.36
CA ALA A 146 5.26 -7.97 -4.29
C ALA A 146 3.97 -7.13 -4.23
N LYS A 147 2.82 -7.74 -4.54
CA LYS A 147 1.52 -7.06 -4.55
C LYS A 147 1.22 -6.33 -3.24
N SER A 148 1.50 -6.94 -2.09
CA SER A 148 1.26 -6.30 -0.78
C SER A 148 2.12 -5.05 -0.58
N VAL A 149 3.38 -5.08 -1.03
CA VAL A 149 4.27 -3.90 -0.98
C VAL A 149 3.82 -2.84 -1.98
N ALA A 150 3.35 -3.25 -3.16
CA ALA A 150 2.77 -2.33 -4.14
C ALA A 150 1.55 -1.59 -3.57
N LEU A 151 0.68 -2.31 -2.85
CA LEU A 151 -0.48 -1.73 -2.18
C LEU A 151 -0.07 -0.83 -1.02
N LEU A 152 0.93 -1.22 -0.22
CA LEU A 152 1.52 -0.39 0.83
C LEU A 152 1.98 0.96 0.27
N VAL A 153 2.84 0.94 -0.76
CA VAL A 153 3.35 2.16 -1.40
C VAL A 153 2.21 2.98 -2.01
N ALA A 154 1.22 2.34 -2.62
CA ALA A 154 0.06 3.05 -3.16
C ALA A 154 -0.75 3.73 -2.05
N THR A 155 -0.96 3.09 -0.90
CA THR A 155 -1.64 3.70 0.25
C THR A 155 -0.85 4.90 0.78
N GLU A 156 0.46 4.77 0.98
CA GLU A 156 1.32 5.87 1.47
C GLU A 156 1.28 7.09 0.54
N VAL A 157 1.43 6.87 -0.77
CA VAL A 157 1.35 7.96 -1.75
C VAL A 157 -0.06 8.56 -1.78
N ALA A 158 -1.11 7.75 -1.61
CA ALA A 158 -2.49 8.23 -1.57
C ALA A 158 -2.79 9.07 -0.32
N VAL A 159 -2.23 8.71 0.84
CA VAL A 159 -2.33 9.49 2.08
C VAL A 159 -1.81 10.89 1.88
N ILE A 160 -0.61 11.04 1.29
CA ILE A 160 -0.03 12.35 0.98
C ILE A 160 -0.87 13.10 -0.06
N TYR A 161 -1.28 12.41 -1.12
CA TYR A 161 -2.08 13.01 -2.19
C TYR A 161 -3.41 13.56 -1.69
N TYR A 162 -4.21 12.76 -0.99
CA TYR A 162 -5.50 13.21 -0.45
C TYR A 162 -5.34 14.16 0.73
N GLY A 163 -4.33 13.94 1.57
CA GLY A 163 -4.04 14.76 2.75
C GLY A 163 -3.63 16.19 2.41
N PHE A 164 -2.84 16.39 1.36
CA PHE A 164 -2.18 17.69 1.10
C PHE A 164 -2.33 18.24 -0.32
N ILE A 165 -2.71 17.43 -1.31
CA ILE A 165 -2.71 17.86 -2.73
C ILE A 165 -4.13 18.01 -3.26
N ASP A 166 -4.95 16.96 -3.16
CA ASP A 166 -6.28 16.94 -3.76
C ASP A 166 -7.34 17.50 -2.82
N TRP A 167 -7.40 18.83 -2.69
CA TRP A 167 -8.38 19.51 -1.84
C TRP A 167 -9.59 20.06 -2.60
N LYS A 168 -9.57 20.01 -3.93
CA LYS A 168 -10.69 20.51 -4.74
C LYS A 168 -11.94 19.65 -4.51
N ARG A 169 -13.10 20.27 -4.32
CA ARG A 169 -14.35 19.51 -4.14
C ARG A 169 -14.61 18.60 -5.35
N LYS A 170 -14.91 17.33 -5.09
CA LYS A 170 -15.33 16.37 -6.13
C LYS A 170 -16.80 16.61 -6.48
N GLU A 171 -17.09 16.68 -7.77
CA GLU A 171 -18.45 16.63 -8.30
C GLU A 171 -18.95 15.18 -8.24
N ILE A 172 -20.15 14.99 -7.69
CA ILE A 172 -20.76 13.67 -7.52
C ILE A 172 -21.64 13.40 -8.73
N GLY A 173 -21.32 12.33 -9.45
CA GLY A 173 -22.11 11.91 -10.61
C GLY A 173 -23.50 11.42 -10.21
N SER A 174 -24.43 11.33 -11.17
CA SER A 174 -25.79 10.85 -10.91
C SER A 174 -25.85 9.42 -10.38
N ASN A 175 -24.86 8.59 -10.68
CA ASN A 175 -24.73 7.20 -10.21
C ASN A 175 -23.78 7.07 -9.01
N GLU A 176 -23.34 8.18 -8.41
CA GLU A 176 -22.43 8.20 -7.27
C GLU A 176 -23.17 8.67 -6.00
N PHE A 177 -22.80 8.12 -4.85
CA PHE A 177 -23.40 8.41 -3.55
C PHE A 177 -22.32 8.71 -2.52
N THR A 178 -22.56 9.75 -1.72
CA THR A 178 -21.70 10.07 -0.57
C THR A 178 -22.17 9.33 0.68
N TYR A 179 -21.27 9.15 1.64
CA TYR A 179 -21.49 8.35 2.87
C TYR A 179 -20.83 8.97 4.10
N HIS A 180 -20.26 10.16 3.96
CA HIS A 180 -19.43 10.80 4.99
C HIS A 180 -20.01 12.13 5.44
N LYS A 181 -21.11 12.62 4.85
CA LYS A 181 -21.67 13.93 5.23
C LYS A 181 -22.57 13.79 6.44
N ASP A 182 -23.37 12.73 6.47
CA ASP A 182 -24.33 12.46 7.53
C ASP A 182 -23.89 11.29 8.43
N SER A 183 -22.57 11.07 8.51
CA SER A 183 -21.96 10.04 9.36
C SER A 183 -21.06 10.67 10.43
N GLY A 184 -20.86 9.95 11.55
CA GLY A 184 -19.99 10.39 12.65
C GLY A 184 -18.49 10.34 12.33
N THR A 185 -18.11 9.74 11.19
CA THR A 185 -16.72 9.45 10.84
C THR A 185 -15.84 10.69 10.73
N PRO A 186 -16.21 11.77 10.02
CA PRO A 186 -15.34 12.94 9.94
C PRO A 186 -15.05 13.56 11.31
N ALA A 187 -16.05 13.58 12.20
CA ALA A 187 -15.87 14.08 13.56
C ALA A 187 -14.95 13.16 14.37
N LEU A 188 -15.12 11.83 14.25
CA LEU A 188 -14.28 10.84 14.93
C LEU A 188 -12.81 10.92 14.46
N LEU A 189 -12.56 10.97 13.15
CA LEU A 189 -11.19 11.10 12.61
C LEU A 189 -10.56 12.45 12.95
N GLY A 190 -11.33 13.54 12.94
CA GLY A 190 -10.87 14.86 13.39
C GLY A 190 -10.51 14.86 14.89
N GLY A 191 -11.34 14.22 15.72
CA GLY A 191 -11.07 14.01 17.14
C GLY A 191 -9.78 13.23 17.37
N PHE A 192 -9.55 12.14 16.62
CA PHE A 192 -8.30 11.39 16.71
C PHE A 192 -7.06 12.24 16.36
N ILE A 193 -7.12 13.07 15.31
CA ILE A 193 -6.00 13.97 14.97
C ILE A 193 -5.71 14.93 16.13
N MET A 194 -6.75 15.49 16.76
CA MET A 194 -6.61 16.38 17.92
C MET A 194 -5.98 15.65 19.12
N VAL A 195 -6.48 14.47 19.48
CA VAL A 195 -5.96 13.65 20.58
C VAL A 195 -4.49 13.32 20.34
N ILE A 196 -4.15 12.83 19.14
CA ILE A 196 -2.76 12.55 18.74
C ILE A 196 -1.88 13.79 18.92
N GLY A 197 -2.35 14.97 18.52
CA GLY A 197 -1.60 16.22 18.67
C GLY A 197 -1.32 16.59 20.13
N VAL A 198 -2.35 16.55 20.98
CA VAL A 198 -2.22 16.87 22.42
C VAL A 198 -1.33 15.85 23.13
N GLU A 199 -1.55 14.56 22.88
CA GLU A 199 -0.76 13.47 23.45
C GLU A 199 0.70 13.54 23.00
N ALA A 200 0.96 13.83 21.72
CA ALA A 200 2.33 13.94 21.21
C ALA A 200 3.15 15.00 21.94
N ILE A 201 2.54 16.16 22.24
CA ILE A 201 3.20 17.24 22.99
C ILE A 201 3.50 16.78 24.42
N ALA A 202 2.50 16.24 25.12
CA ALA A 202 2.66 15.79 26.51
C ALA A 202 3.71 14.67 26.65
N VAL A 203 3.63 13.65 25.79
CA VAL A 203 4.55 12.52 25.77
C VAL A 203 5.97 12.96 25.39
N HIS A 204 6.12 13.90 24.47
CA HIS A 204 7.44 14.44 24.11
C HIS A 204 8.14 15.05 25.33
N PHE A 205 7.49 15.97 26.05
CA PHE A 205 8.08 16.61 27.22
C PHE A 205 8.33 15.63 28.37
N LEU A 206 7.47 14.63 28.55
CA LEU A 206 7.69 13.60 29.55
C LEU A 206 8.94 12.77 29.21
N LEU A 207 9.04 12.27 27.97
CA LEU A 207 10.15 11.42 27.56
C LEU A 207 11.45 12.16 27.39
N ALA A 208 11.43 13.45 27.05
CA ALA A 208 12.64 14.27 26.95
C ALA A 208 13.40 14.34 28.28
N LYS A 209 12.74 14.09 29.42
CA LYS A 209 13.39 13.98 30.74
C LYS A 209 14.23 12.72 30.92
N TRP A 210 13.95 11.67 30.15
CA TRP A 210 14.66 10.38 30.24
C TRP A 210 15.54 10.12 29.01
N SER A 211 15.05 10.42 27.81
CA SER A 211 15.77 10.25 26.55
C SER A 211 15.22 11.19 25.48
N LEU A 212 16.04 12.17 25.09
CA LEU A 212 15.71 13.09 24.00
C LEU A 212 15.53 12.37 22.67
N ALA A 213 16.34 11.34 22.41
CA ALA A 213 16.22 10.53 21.19
C ALA A 213 14.86 9.81 21.13
N LEU A 214 14.44 9.18 22.22
CA LEU A 214 13.16 8.48 22.29
C LEU A 214 11.97 9.45 22.13
N ALA A 215 12.06 10.64 22.74
CA ALA A 215 11.05 11.68 22.60
C ALA A 215 10.83 12.07 21.13
N TRP A 216 11.91 12.30 20.37
CA TRP A 216 11.81 12.62 18.95
C TRP A 216 11.29 11.47 18.09
N VAL A 217 11.70 10.22 18.38
CA VAL A 217 11.18 9.05 17.67
C VAL A 217 9.67 8.94 17.84
N LEU A 218 9.14 9.07 19.06
CA LEU A 218 7.69 9.02 19.28
C LEU A 218 6.96 10.23 18.71
N THR A 219 7.54 11.43 18.78
CA THR A 219 6.93 12.60 18.13
C THR A 219 6.83 12.43 16.62
N ALA A 220 7.86 11.90 15.96
CA ALA A 220 7.82 11.60 14.53
C ALA A 220 6.75 10.55 14.21
N LEU A 221 6.62 9.51 15.05
CA LEU A 221 5.58 8.49 14.90
C LEU A 221 4.16 9.06 15.08
N SER A 222 3.96 9.95 16.05
CA SER A 222 2.68 10.65 16.24
C SER A 222 2.34 11.54 15.05
N LEU A 223 3.31 12.30 14.55
CA LEU A 223 3.12 13.13 13.36
C LEU A 223 2.76 12.30 12.13
N TYR A 224 3.48 11.19 11.91
CA TYR A 224 3.16 10.23 10.85
C TYR A 224 1.73 9.70 10.99
N THR A 225 1.32 9.32 12.19
CA THR A 225 -0.04 8.82 12.46
C THR A 225 -1.11 9.88 12.18
N ALA A 226 -0.87 11.13 12.59
CA ALA A 226 -1.79 12.25 12.30
C ALA A 226 -1.93 12.50 10.78
N ILE A 227 -0.82 12.41 10.04
CA ILE A 227 -0.81 12.51 8.56
C ILE A 227 -1.63 11.38 7.93
N GLN A 228 -1.46 10.14 8.41
CA GLN A 228 -2.22 8.98 7.96
C GLN A 228 -3.73 9.18 8.16
N VAL A 229 -4.15 9.55 9.38
CA VAL A 229 -5.55 9.81 9.70
C VAL A 229 -6.12 10.95 8.87
N LEU A 230 -5.35 12.02 8.63
CA LEU A 230 -5.75 13.12 7.76
C LEU A 230 -5.97 12.65 6.31
N GLY A 231 -5.06 11.85 5.76
CA GLY A 231 -5.19 11.28 4.42
C GLY A 231 -6.43 10.39 4.29
N PHE A 232 -6.69 9.55 5.29
CA PHE A 232 -7.91 8.73 5.37
C PHE A 232 -9.17 9.59 5.39
N ALA A 233 -9.26 10.57 6.29
CA ALA A 233 -10.40 11.47 6.41
C ALA A 233 -10.68 12.22 5.10
N ARG A 234 -9.63 12.78 4.48
CA ARG A 234 -9.75 13.50 3.20
C ARG A 234 -10.23 12.59 2.07
N SER A 235 -9.75 11.35 2.03
CA SER A 235 -10.09 10.40 0.97
C SER A 235 -11.58 10.01 0.92
N LEU A 236 -12.29 10.08 2.06
CA LEU A 236 -13.74 9.77 2.14
C LEU A 236 -14.56 10.64 1.17
N SER A 237 -14.20 11.92 1.07
CA SER A 237 -14.88 12.88 0.18
C SER A 237 -14.54 12.72 -1.30
N LYS A 238 -13.50 11.94 -1.61
CA LYS A 238 -12.95 11.80 -2.98
C LYS A 238 -13.35 10.51 -3.66
N ARG A 239 -13.73 9.49 -2.88
CA ARG A 239 -14.07 8.16 -3.38
C ARG A 239 -15.50 7.81 -2.98
N PRO A 240 -16.52 8.35 -3.68
CA PRO A 240 -17.92 8.01 -3.42
C PRO A 240 -18.20 6.54 -3.78
N ILE A 241 -19.31 6.03 -3.25
CA ILE A 241 -19.91 4.78 -3.71
C ILE A 241 -20.43 5.00 -5.13
N SER A 242 -20.29 4.02 -6.02
CA SER A 242 -20.73 4.14 -7.41
C SER A 242 -21.49 2.92 -7.88
N ILE A 243 -22.67 3.14 -8.47
CA ILE A 243 -23.45 2.13 -9.20
C ILE A 243 -22.94 2.14 -10.64
N GLY A 244 -21.97 1.28 -10.93
CA GLY A 244 -21.31 1.19 -12.24
C GLY A 244 -22.14 0.44 -13.28
N THR A 245 -21.67 0.37 -14.52
CA THR A 245 -22.40 -0.31 -15.61
C THR A 245 -22.49 -1.82 -15.46
N GLY A 246 -21.67 -2.47 -14.63
CA GLY A 246 -21.71 -3.92 -14.44
C GLY A 246 -21.41 -4.42 -13.03
N ALA A 247 -21.17 -3.50 -12.08
CA ALA A 247 -20.96 -3.86 -10.69
C ALA A 247 -21.18 -2.63 -9.79
N LEU A 248 -21.59 -2.91 -8.56
CA LEU A 248 -21.60 -1.94 -7.47
C LEU A 248 -20.16 -1.79 -6.93
N LEU A 249 -19.67 -0.55 -6.90
CA LEU A 249 -18.35 -0.19 -6.37
C LEU A 249 -18.53 0.50 -5.03
N LEU A 250 -18.22 -0.22 -3.96
CA LEU A 250 -18.27 0.30 -2.60
C LEU A 250 -16.86 0.68 -2.17
N ARG A 251 -16.69 1.94 -1.75
CA ARG A 251 -15.39 2.51 -1.37
C ARG A 251 -15.57 3.34 -0.13
N TYR A 252 -14.69 3.13 0.83
CA TYR A 252 -14.61 3.88 2.08
C TYR A 252 -13.24 4.52 2.17
N GLY A 253 -13.13 5.67 1.52
CA GLY A 253 -11.86 6.34 1.27
C GLY A 253 -10.87 5.40 0.60
N ILE A 254 -9.63 5.41 1.08
CA ILE A 254 -8.60 4.42 0.73
C ILE A 254 -8.52 3.25 1.73
N MET A 255 -9.46 3.18 2.69
CA MET A 255 -9.37 2.24 3.81
C MET A 255 -10.01 0.89 3.53
N ASN A 256 -11.21 0.86 2.95
CA ASN A 256 -11.89 -0.37 2.58
C ASN A 256 -12.57 -0.20 1.22
N GLU A 257 -12.57 -1.26 0.40
CA GLU A 257 -13.29 -1.26 -0.87
C GLU A 257 -13.68 -2.69 -1.29
N THR A 258 -14.76 -2.77 -2.06
CA THR A 258 -15.22 -4.01 -2.68
C THR A 258 -15.97 -3.73 -3.98
N ARG A 259 -15.98 -4.72 -4.87
CA ARG A 259 -16.72 -4.71 -6.12
C ARG A 259 -17.70 -5.88 -6.12
N ILE A 260 -18.98 -5.58 -6.17
CA ILE A 260 -20.05 -6.58 -6.07
C ILE A 260 -20.76 -6.68 -7.43
N SER A 261 -20.79 -7.87 -8.02
CA SER A 261 -21.60 -8.14 -9.20
C SER A 261 -23.08 -8.04 -8.84
N TYR A 262 -23.91 -7.45 -9.71
CA TYR A 262 -25.36 -7.36 -9.47
C TYR A 262 -26.01 -8.74 -9.34
N SER A 263 -25.48 -9.75 -10.05
CA SER A 263 -25.92 -11.14 -9.96
C SER A 263 -25.80 -11.73 -8.55
N ASP A 264 -24.86 -11.21 -7.76
CA ASP A 264 -24.48 -11.76 -6.46
C ASP A 264 -25.27 -11.13 -5.32
N ILE A 265 -25.98 -10.03 -5.58
CA ILE A 265 -26.81 -9.36 -4.59
C ILE A 265 -28.10 -10.18 -4.40
N GLU A 266 -28.37 -10.55 -3.15
CA GLU A 266 -29.58 -11.26 -2.73
C GLU A 266 -30.63 -10.26 -2.27
N THR A 267 -30.30 -9.42 -1.29
CA THR A 267 -31.18 -8.35 -0.79
C THR A 267 -30.41 -7.07 -0.52
N VAL A 268 -31.12 -5.95 -0.62
CA VAL A 268 -30.68 -4.62 -0.17
C VAL A 268 -31.76 -4.10 0.77
N GLU A 269 -31.40 -3.85 2.02
CA GLU A 269 -32.34 -3.48 3.08
C GLU A 269 -31.93 -2.16 3.73
N LEU A 270 -32.90 -1.27 3.96
CA LEU A 270 -32.69 -0.11 4.81
C LEU A 270 -32.88 -0.51 6.26
N SER A 271 -31.77 -0.56 7.01
CA SER A 271 -31.79 -0.94 8.41
C SER A 271 -30.67 -0.26 9.16
N LYS A 272 -30.99 0.17 10.38
CA LYS A 272 -30.04 0.66 11.38
C LYS A 272 -29.87 -0.33 12.54
N LYS A 273 -30.52 -1.50 12.46
CA LYS A 273 -30.44 -2.54 13.51
C LYS A 273 -29.02 -3.09 13.54
N GLU A 274 -28.53 -3.45 14.72
CA GLU A 274 -27.23 -4.09 14.84
C GLU A 274 -27.12 -5.31 13.93
N LEU A 275 -25.95 -5.46 13.33
CA LEU A 275 -25.62 -6.60 12.51
C LEU A 275 -25.35 -7.82 13.41
N GLU A 276 -25.80 -8.99 12.96
CA GLU A 276 -25.45 -10.24 13.62
C GLU A 276 -23.93 -10.43 13.62
N LYS A 277 -23.39 -10.81 14.79
CA LYS A 277 -21.95 -11.06 14.98
C LYS A 277 -21.59 -12.42 14.40
N ASP A 278 -21.43 -12.45 13.08
CA ASP A 278 -21.01 -13.61 12.30
C ASP A 278 -19.66 -13.36 11.60
N GLU A 279 -18.92 -14.44 11.32
CA GLU A 279 -17.64 -14.37 10.63
C GLU A 279 -17.75 -13.78 9.22
N LEU A 280 -18.89 -13.94 8.53
CA LEU A 280 -19.13 -13.39 7.20
C LEU A 280 -19.91 -12.08 7.22
N THR A 281 -20.14 -11.50 8.39
CA THR A 281 -20.76 -10.19 8.54
C THR A 281 -19.70 -9.13 8.74
N ARG A 282 -19.71 -8.10 7.89
CA ARG A 282 -18.74 -7.00 7.90
C ARG A 282 -19.44 -5.66 7.74
N THR A 283 -18.73 -4.60 8.14
CA THR A 283 -19.07 -3.23 7.78
C THR A 283 -18.11 -2.73 6.71
N LEU A 284 -18.61 -1.91 5.79
CA LEU A 284 -17.76 -1.23 4.81
C LEU A 284 -16.78 -0.29 5.52
N SER A 285 -17.23 0.35 6.61
CA SER A 285 -16.37 1.12 7.50
C SER A 285 -15.41 0.22 8.29
N PRO A 286 -14.12 0.55 8.38
CA PRO A 286 -13.19 -0.15 9.27
C PRO A 286 -13.42 0.19 10.76
N LEU A 287 -14.26 1.19 11.07
CA LEU A 287 -14.56 1.61 12.44
C LEU A 287 -15.52 0.65 13.17
N GLY A 288 -16.09 -0.33 12.44
CA GLY A 288 -16.99 -1.32 13.00
C GLY A 288 -18.25 -0.69 13.60
N GLU A 289 -18.58 -1.08 14.83
CA GLU A 289 -19.74 -0.57 15.57
C GLU A 289 -19.66 0.94 15.91
N ASN A 290 -18.46 1.55 15.81
CA ASN A 290 -18.29 2.98 16.08
C ASN A 290 -18.85 3.87 14.94
N GLU A 291 -19.25 3.29 13.81
CA GLU A 291 -20.01 3.99 12.78
C GLU A 291 -21.33 3.28 12.51
N SER A 292 -22.44 4.00 12.67
CA SER A 292 -23.76 3.48 12.32
C SER A 292 -23.86 3.18 10.82
N HIS A 293 -24.50 2.07 10.47
CA HIS A 293 -24.90 1.76 9.10
C HIS A 293 -26.40 2.04 8.92
N ASN A 294 -26.82 2.26 7.68
CA ASN A 294 -28.22 2.48 7.32
C ASN A 294 -28.68 1.68 6.10
N VAL A 295 -27.77 0.91 5.48
CA VAL A 295 -28.03 -0.05 4.42
C VAL A 295 -27.33 -1.35 4.77
N ILE A 296 -27.99 -2.47 4.51
CA ILE A 296 -27.43 -3.82 4.60
C ILE A 296 -27.56 -4.47 3.23
N ILE A 297 -26.45 -5.00 2.71
CA ILE A 297 -26.42 -5.79 1.48
C ILE A 297 -26.12 -7.24 1.85
N ARG A 298 -27.00 -8.16 1.46
CA ARG A 298 -26.79 -9.60 1.59
C ARG A 298 -26.45 -10.19 0.23
N LEU A 299 -25.48 -11.10 0.21
CA LEU A 299 -24.97 -11.71 -1.01
C LEU A 299 -25.32 -13.19 -1.08
N LYS A 300 -25.54 -13.69 -2.30
CA LYS A 300 -25.79 -15.10 -2.58
C LYS A 300 -24.54 -15.97 -2.31
N ARG A 301 -23.35 -15.40 -2.55
CA ARG A 301 -22.04 -16.03 -2.36
C ARG A 301 -21.09 -15.09 -1.64
N GLU A 302 -20.04 -15.66 -1.06
CA GLU A 302 -18.96 -14.91 -0.44
C GLU A 302 -18.29 -13.95 -1.44
N ASN A 303 -17.89 -12.80 -0.93
CA ASN A 303 -17.16 -11.78 -1.66
C ASN A 303 -16.07 -11.20 -0.76
N THR A 304 -15.08 -10.55 -1.37
CA THR A 304 -13.86 -10.13 -0.65
C THR A 304 -13.85 -8.62 -0.43
N LEU A 305 -13.79 -8.21 0.83
CA LEU A 305 -13.52 -6.84 1.22
C LEU A 305 -11.99 -6.63 1.27
N THR A 306 -11.49 -5.66 0.49
CA THR A 306 -10.07 -5.30 0.50
C THR A 306 -9.87 -4.05 1.35
N GLY A 307 -9.08 -4.17 2.40
CA GLY A 307 -8.75 -3.11 3.34
C GLY A 307 -7.39 -2.44 3.07
N ILE A 308 -6.97 -1.60 4.02
CA ILE A 308 -5.69 -0.88 4.05
C ILE A 308 -4.55 -1.86 3.78
N TYR A 309 -3.57 -1.45 2.97
CA TYR A 309 -2.39 -2.27 2.62
C TYR A 309 -2.70 -3.62 1.95
N GLY A 310 -3.95 -3.83 1.51
CA GLY A 310 -4.38 -5.04 0.82
C GLY A 310 -4.82 -6.19 1.73
N PHE A 311 -5.06 -5.94 3.02
CA PHE A 311 -5.69 -6.95 3.89
C PHE A 311 -7.04 -7.37 3.32
N ARG A 312 -7.33 -8.67 3.32
CA ARG A 312 -8.56 -9.23 2.74
C ARG A 312 -9.39 -9.89 3.81
N LYS A 313 -10.70 -9.67 3.75
CA LYS A 313 -11.69 -10.34 4.60
C LYS A 313 -12.86 -10.78 3.72
N GLU A 314 -13.25 -12.03 3.82
CA GLU A 314 -14.47 -12.50 3.15
C GLU A 314 -15.71 -12.00 3.91
N TYR A 315 -16.80 -11.82 3.17
CA TYR A 315 -18.10 -11.45 3.71
C TYR A 315 -19.25 -11.95 2.82
N LYS A 316 -20.41 -12.14 3.43
CA LYS A 316 -21.70 -12.39 2.77
C LYS A 316 -22.74 -11.34 3.14
N VAL A 317 -22.57 -10.68 4.28
CA VAL A 317 -23.40 -9.56 4.73
C VAL A 317 -22.52 -8.32 4.92
N LEU A 318 -22.91 -7.21 4.31
CA LEU A 318 -22.17 -5.95 4.39
C LEU A 318 -23.08 -4.81 4.84
N GLY A 319 -22.83 -4.27 6.03
CA GLY A 319 -23.43 -3.02 6.47
C GLY A 319 -22.64 -1.82 5.94
N LEU A 320 -23.34 -0.79 5.49
CA LEU A 320 -22.74 0.45 5.05
C LEU A 320 -23.62 1.65 5.40
N HIS A 321 -22.98 2.81 5.51
CA HIS A 321 -23.66 4.08 5.59
C HIS A 321 -23.73 4.72 4.20
N VAL A 322 -24.86 5.34 3.88
CA VAL A 322 -25.05 6.16 2.68
C VAL A 322 -25.83 7.41 3.08
N ASP A 323 -25.40 8.60 2.67
CA ASP A 323 -26.05 9.87 3.08
C ASP A 323 -27.51 9.92 2.58
N LYS A 324 -27.78 9.34 1.40
CA LYS A 324 -29.12 9.21 0.80
C LYS A 324 -29.49 7.74 0.57
N PRO A 325 -29.92 7.02 1.62
CA PRO A 325 -30.08 5.56 1.55
C PRO A 325 -31.29 5.15 0.69
N GLY A 326 -32.38 5.91 0.70
CA GLY A 326 -33.57 5.64 -0.14
C GLY A 326 -33.26 5.72 -1.63
N ASP A 327 -32.72 6.86 -2.09
CA ASP A 327 -32.28 7.06 -3.47
C ASP A 327 -31.27 5.98 -3.93
N PHE A 328 -30.37 5.57 -3.03
CA PHE A 328 -29.40 4.53 -3.30
C PHE A 328 -30.06 3.17 -3.52
N GLN A 329 -30.95 2.76 -2.60
CA GLN A 329 -31.65 1.48 -2.69
C GLN A 329 -32.48 1.41 -3.97
N GLU A 330 -33.33 2.42 -4.22
CA GLU A 330 -34.21 2.46 -5.40
C GLU A 330 -33.39 2.31 -6.68
N LYS A 331 -32.31 3.07 -6.81
CA LYS A 331 -31.46 3.04 -7.99
C LYS A 331 -30.74 1.70 -8.16
N LEU A 332 -30.25 1.13 -7.06
CA LEU A 332 -29.57 -0.17 -7.08
C LEU A 332 -30.53 -1.29 -7.46
N GLU A 333 -31.73 -1.32 -6.89
CA GLU A 333 -32.76 -2.31 -7.23
C GLU A 333 -33.19 -2.20 -8.70
N ASN A 334 -33.35 -0.98 -9.22
CA ASN A 334 -33.65 -0.77 -10.63
C ASN A 334 -32.58 -1.35 -11.55
N VAL A 335 -31.29 -1.17 -11.22
CA VAL A 335 -30.18 -1.75 -11.99
C VAL A 335 -30.13 -3.27 -11.87
N ILE A 336 -30.40 -3.82 -10.68
CA ILE A 336 -30.45 -5.27 -10.45
C ILE A 336 -31.57 -5.89 -11.31
N ARG A 337 -32.76 -5.29 -11.34
CA ARG A 337 -33.90 -5.76 -12.16
C ARG A 337 -33.62 -5.73 -13.66
N GLN A 338 -32.77 -4.81 -14.12
CA GLN A 338 -32.35 -4.72 -15.53
C GLN A 338 -31.18 -5.67 -15.88
N SER A 339 -30.48 -6.21 -14.88
CA SER A 339 -29.28 -7.04 -15.07
C SER A 339 -29.55 -8.55 -14.96
N VAL A 340 -30.77 -8.94 -14.57
CA VAL A 340 -31.27 -10.33 -14.46
C VAL A 340 -32.18 -10.62 -15.64
#